data_AF-A0A9W9C3F5-F1
#
_entry.id   AF-A0A9W9C3F5-F1
#
_cell.length_a   1.000
_cell.length_b   1.000
_cell.length_c   1.000
_cell.angle_alpha   90.00
_cell.angle_beta   90.00
_cell.angle_gamma   90.00
#
_symmetry.space_group_name_H-M   'P 1'
#
loop_
_entity.id
_entity.type
_entity.pdbx_description
1 polymer ?
#
loop_
_entity_poly.entity_id
_entity_poly.type
_entity_poly.pdbx_seq_one_letter_code
_entity_poly.pdbx_strand_id
1 'polypeptide(L)'
;MATATASMRDNIDLTVLPFHKEALDSITQLRKDASTISLPDFTTATKTDTHTHPIPSWFRTLELSAAGRETPTWDESSHLTFMAERGIKKSILSVSTPQANAFASPNKFEPDAELRKKKTVALARLLNEYVAEVCRLWPERFSWMGVTALPYVAESVREVEYALGLAPLRSGLGEFYFETARALSSLIASSPPFNATLLKYPSLHWRISHGAGAFPDISERFLLGFPDISAAAQEAYKSRLWYDSAGPVWPNQIKGVLEGMGVGTKQCVFGTDYPYGIGFWDVDANIKGLVEAEFMGGEEKEGVYWRNAERLWGGKIKF
;
A
#
# COMPACT_ATOMS: atom_id res chain seq x y z
N MET A 1 -5.11 -6.85 8.51
CA MET A 1 -5.73 -5.77 7.70
C MET A 1 -5.23 -5.76 6.25
N ALA A 2 -3.92 -5.75 5.97
CA ALA A 2 -3.38 -5.73 4.59
C ALA A 2 -3.88 -6.88 3.68
N THR A 3 -3.94 -8.12 4.19
CA THR A 3 -4.44 -9.30 3.46
C THR A 3 -5.89 -9.20 3.01
N ALA A 4 -6.75 -8.63 3.86
CA ALA A 4 -8.16 -8.41 3.52
C ALA A 4 -8.29 -7.32 2.42
N THR A 5 -7.41 -6.32 2.43
CA THR A 5 -7.39 -5.27 1.41
C THR A 5 -6.90 -5.78 0.05
N ALA A 6 -5.89 -6.65 0.01
CA ALA A 6 -5.36 -7.21 -1.22
C ALA A 6 -6.35 -8.15 -1.93
N SER A 7 -7.04 -9.00 -1.16
CA SER A 7 -8.10 -9.87 -1.69
C SER A 7 -9.31 -9.09 -2.20
N MET A 8 -9.74 -8.02 -1.51
CA MET A 8 -10.80 -7.12 -1.99
C MET A 8 -10.41 -6.41 -3.30
N ARG A 9 -9.16 -5.91 -3.41
CA ARG A 9 -8.66 -5.28 -4.64
C ARG A 9 -8.76 -6.22 -5.83
N ASP A 10 -8.44 -7.49 -5.62
CA ASP A 10 -8.39 -8.49 -6.69
C ASP A 10 -9.72 -9.26 -6.86
N ASN A 11 -10.78 -8.79 -6.20
CA ASN A 11 -12.14 -9.36 -6.22
C ASN A 11 -12.18 -10.86 -5.84
N ILE A 12 -11.37 -11.25 -4.85
CA ILE A 12 -11.32 -12.60 -4.30
C ILE A 12 -12.15 -12.66 -3.02
N ASP A 13 -13.26 -13.38 -3.06
CA ASP A 13 -14.10 -13.62 -1.89
C ASP A 13 -13.51 -14.73 -1.02
N LEU A 14 -12.88 -14.36 0.11
CA LEU A 14 -12.34 -15.30 1.07
C LEU A 14 -13.42 -16.03 1.87
N THR A 15 -14.65 -15.49 1.96
CA THR A 15 -15.71 -16.02 2.82
C THR A 15 -16.26 -17.36 2.33
N VAL A 16 -15.98 -17.73 1.07
CA VAL A 16 -16.25 -19.07 0.50
C VAL A 16 -15.49 -20.19 1.21
N LEU A 17 -14.45 -19.85 1.99
CA LEU A 17 -13.72 -20.78 2.84
C LEU A 17 -14.23 -20.69 4.28
N PRO A 18 -14.74 -21.78 4.88
CA PRO A 18 -15.33 -21.73 6.22
C PRO A 18 -14.32 -21.35 7.32
N PHE A 19 -13.03 -21.60 7.09
CA PHE A 19 -11.93 -21.31 8.00
C PHE A 19 -11.21 -19.98 7.69
N HIS A 20 -11.75 -19.11 6.82
CA HIS A 20 -11.05 -17.87 6.43
C HIS A 20 -10.70 -16.97 7.61
N LYS A 21 -11.57 -16.86 8.63
CA LYS A 21 -11.28 -16.06 9.82
C LYS A 21 -10.10 -16.61 10.61
N GLU A 22 -10.11 -17.91 10.88
CA GLU A 22 -8.99 -18.62 11.53
C GLU A 22 -7.69 -18.41 10.76
N ALA A 23 -7.73 -18.49 9.43
CA ALA A 23 -6.56 -18.26 8.59
C ALA A 23 -6.04 -16.82 8.72
N LEU A 24 -6.90 -15.81 8.62
CA LEU A 24 -6.51 -14.40 8.75
C LEU A 24 -5.99 -14.06 10.16
N ASP A 25 -6.61 -14.64 11.19
CA ASP A 25 -6.19 -14.48 12.57
C ASP A 25 -4.82 -15.12 12.79
N SER A 26 -4.57 -16.30 12.21
CA SER A 26 -3.26 -16.96 12.27
C SER A 26 -2.16 -16.11 11.65
N ILE A 27 -2.40 -15.48 10.50
CA ILE A 27 -1.44 -14.57 9.83
C ILE A 27 -1.15 -13.36 10.73
N THR A 28 -2.16 -12.82 11.38
CA THR A 28 -1.99 -11.71 12.34
C THR A 28 -1.21 -12.16 13.57
N GLN A 29 -1.40 -13.40 14.01
CA GLN A 29 -0.74 -13.99 15.16
C GLN A 29 0.76 -14.22 14.93
N LEU A 30 1.19 -14.57 13.70
CA LEU A 30 2.62 -14.69 13.34
C LEU A 30 3.44 -13.47 13.78
N ARG A 31 2.87 -12.26 13.66
CA ARG A 31 3.53 -10.99 14.05
C ARG A 31 3.79 -10.90 15.54
N LYS A 32 2.84 -11.38 16.35
CA LYS A 32 2.96 -11.39 17.80
C LYS A 32 3.96 -12.44 18.22
N ASP A 33 3.89 -13.63 17.63
CA ASP A 33 4.75 -14.75 17.96
C ASP A 33 6.20 -14.46 17.53
N ALA A 34 6.42 -13.81 16.39
CA ALA A 34 7.76 -13.40 15.96
C ALA A 34 8.48 -12.49 16.97
N SER A 35 7.75 -11.69 17.75
CA SER A 35 8.36 -10.83 18.78
C SER A 35 8.91 -11.61 19.98
N THR A 36 8.50 -12.87 20.18
CA THR A 36 8.93 -13.73 21.27
C THR A 36 9.94 -14.78 20.84
N ILE A 37 10.13 -14.98 19.53
CA ILE A 37 11.10 -15.93 18.98
C ILE A 37 12.52 -15.36 19.08
N SER A 38 13.40 -16.06 19.81
CA SER A 38 14.84 -15.80 19.78
C SER A 38 15.47 -16.51 18.58
N LEU A 39 16.15 -15.75 17.72
CA LEU A 39 16.84 -16.33 16.56
C LEU A 39 18.02 -17.22 17.02
N PRO A 40 18.12 -18.46 16.50
CA PRO A 40 19.31 -19.29 16.65
C PRO A 40 20.56 -18.67 16.00
N ASP A 41 21.73 -19.25 16.27
CA ASP A 41 22.97 -18.84 15.61
C ASP A 41 23.04 -19.35 14.15
N PHE A 42 23.24 -18.44 13.20
CA PHE A 42 23.41 -18.72 11.77
C PHE A 42 24.80 -18.34 11.25
N THR A 43 25.76 -18.00 12.11
CA THR A 43 27.08 -17.50 11.72
C THR A 43 27.83 -18.40 10.74
N THR A 44 27.70 -19.73 10.90
CA THR A 44 28.34 -20.73 10.03
C THR A 44 27.43 -21.24 8.91
N ALA A 45 26.19 -20.77 8.84
CA ALA A 45 25.20 -21.27 7.88
C ALA A 45 25.45 -20.71 6.47
N THR A 46 25.45 -21.60 5.48
CA THR A 46 25.77 -21.25 4.08
C THR A 46 24.80 -21.86 3.06
N LYS A 47 24.09 -22.93 3.41
CA LYS A 47 23.24 -23.67 2.47
C LYS A 47 21.95 -22.90 2.17
N THR A 48 21.41 -23.10 0.97
CA THR A 48 20.04 -22.68 0.62
C THR A 48 19.19 -23.92 0.42
N ASP A 49 18.16 -24.08 1.23
CA ASP A 49 17.15 -25.12 1.05
C ASP A 49 16.08 -24.60 0.08
N THR A 50 15.81 -25.36 -0.98
CA THR A 50 14.86 -24.96 -2.04
C THR A 50 13.63 -25.85 -2.09
N HIS A 51 13.50 -26.80 -1.16
CA HIS A 51 12.41 -27.75 -1.11
C HIS A 51 11.98 -27.97 0.34
N THR A 52 11.27 -27.00 0.88
CA THR A 52 10.73 -27.07 2.23
C THR A 52 9.31 -26.50 2.29
N HIS A 53 8.50 -27.04 3.17
CA HIS A 53 7.06 -26.85 3.16
C HIS A 53 6.57 -26.21 4.45
N PRO A 54 6.09 -24.94 4.41
CA PRO A 54 5.32 -24.41 5.53
C PRO A 54 3.94 -25.07 5.55
N ILE A 55 3.43 -25.32 6.75
CA ILE A 55 2.11 -25.94 6.94
C ILE A 55 1.33 -25.12 7.98
N PRO A 56 0.50 -24.17 7.54
CA PRO A 56 -0.41 -23.47 8.44
C PRO A 56 -1.33 -24.46 9.16
N SER A 57 -1.64 -24.22 10.44
CA SER A 57 -2.48 -25.11 11.25
C SER A 57 -3.87 -25.34 10.63
N TRP A 58 -4.50 -24.28 10.15
CA TRP A 58 -5.80 -24.35 9.45
C TRP A 58 -5.71 -25.14 8.13
N PHE A 59 -4.57 -25.09 7.43
CA PHE A 59 -4.34 -25.89 6.23
C PHE A 59 -4.14 -27.36 6.57
N ARG A 60 -3.44 -27.66 7.66
CA ARG A 60 -3.33 -29.04 8.20
C ARG A 60 -4.70 -29.60 8.57
N THR A 61 -5.56 -28.81 9.19
CA THR A 61 -6.94 -29.21 9.51
C THR A 61 -7.75 -29.47 8.24
N LEU A 62 -7.58 -28.64 7.21
CA LEU A 62 -8.18 -28.88 5.90
C LEU A 62 -7.64 -30.15 5.24
N GLU A 63 -6.34 -30.40 5.31
CA GLU A 63 -5.65 -31.54 4.69
C GLU A 63 -4.86 -32.37 5.70
N LEU A 64 -5.57 -33.27 6.40
CA LEU A 64 -4.97 -34.19 7.36
C LEU A 64 -4.08 -35.26 6.72
N SER A 65 -4.29 -35.57 5.44
CA SER A 65 -3.47 -36.53 4.72
C SER A 65 -3.01 -36.05 3.35
N ALA A 66 -1.85 -35.39 3.33
CA ALA A 66 -1.16 -35.04 2.09
C ALA A 66 -0.37 -36.24 1.55
N ALA A 67 -0.54 -36.56 0.26
CA ALA A 67 0.20 -37.62 -0.44
C ALA A 67 0.21 -38.99 0.27
N GLY A 68 -0.89 -39.33 0.96
CA GLY A 68 -1.04 -40.63 1.63
C GLY A 68 -0.28 -40.77 2.95
N ARG A 69 0.21 -39.66 3.52
CA ARG A 69 0.82 -39.61 4.85
C ARG A 69 0.09 -38.60 5.73
N GLU A 70 0.24 -38.71 7.04
CA GLU A 70 -0.26 -37.68 7.95
C GLU A 70 0.48 -36.37 7.68
N THR A 71 -0.26 -35.28 7.54
CA THR A 71 0.32 -33.95 7.36
C THR A 71 0.99 -33.50 8.67
N PRO A 72 2.29 -33.17 8.68
CA PRO A 72 2.99 -32.82 9.91
C PRO A 72 2.56 -31.44 10.44
N THR A 73 2.85 -31.19 11.71
CA THR A 73 2.77 -29.83 12.28
C THR A 73 3.98 -29.01 11.84
N TRP A 74 3.82 -27.69 11.81
CA TRP A 74 4.89 -26.76 11.44
C TRP A 74 4.72 -25.44 12.18
N ASP A 75 5.84 -24.83 12.57
CA ASP A 75 5.93 -23.48 13.13
C ASP A 75 7.28 -22.85 12.77
N GLU A 76 7.37 -21.51 12.80
CA GLU A 76 8.56 -20.78 12.38
C GLU A 76 9.77 -21.06 13.27
N SER A 77 9.56 -21.18 14.58
CA SER A 77 10.63 -21.33 15.57
C SER A 77 11.36 -22.66 15.38
N SER A 78 10.60 -23.75 15.25
CA SER A 78 11.13 -25.09 14.98
C SER A 78 11.86 -25.15 13.63
N HIS A 79 11.35 -24.48 12.59
CA HIS A 79 12.01 -24.44 11.28
C HIS A 79 13.31 -23.64 11.31
N LEU A 80 13.35 -22.49 12.00
CA LEU A 80 14.57 -21.68 12.17
C LEU A 80 15.65 -22.46 12.93
N THR A 81 15.27 -23.18 13.99
CA THR A 81 16.18 -24.06 14.75
C THR A 81 16.71 -25.18 13.86
N PHE A 82 15.84 -25.85 13.11
CA PHE A 82 16.23 -26.88 12.16
C PHE A 82 17.24 -26.34 11.13
N MET A 83 17.01 -25.15 10.59
CA MET A 83 17.91 -24.53 9.63
C MET A 83 19.29 -24.28 10.23
N ALA A 84 19.35 -23.66 11.41
CA ALA A 84 20.60 -23.36 12.11
C ALA A 84 21.43 -24.62 12.37
N GLU A 85 20.80 -25.67 12.92
CA GLU A 85 21.45 -26.95 13.22
C GLU A 85 21.99 -27.68 11.98
N ARG A 86 21.44 -27.43 10.78
CA ARG A 86 21.93 -28.01 9.52
C ARG A 86 22.78 -27.03 8.69
N GLY A 87 23.08 -25.85 9.21
CA GLY A 87 23.84 -24.81 8.49
C GLY A 87 23.13 -24.32 7.23
N ILE A 88 21.80 -24.26 7.26
CA ILE A 88 20.95 -23.69 6.21
C ILE A 88 20.74 -22.21 6.52
N LYS A 89 21.24 -21.34 5.65
CA LYS A 89 21.12 -19.90 5.79
C LYS A 89 19.75 -19.39 5.35
N LYS A 90 19.24 -19.96 4.25
CA LYS A 90 18.00 -19.50 3.62
C LYS A 90 17.16 -20.68 3.15
N SER A 91 15.86 -20.61 3.37
CA SER A 91 14.87 -21.60 2.94
C SER A 91 13.88 -20.95 1.97
N ILE A 92 13.68 -21.55 0.80
CA ILE A 92 12.66 -21.16 -0.17
C ILE A 92 11.43 -22.02 0.08
N LEU A 93 10.45 -21.41 0.73
CA LEU A 93 9.21 -22.04 1.14
C LEU A 93 8.32 -22.33 -0.08
N SER A 94 7.80 -23.55 -0.16
CA SER A 94 6.82 -23.98 -1.16
C SER A 94 5.74 -24.78 -0.45
N VAL A 95 4.49 -24.32 -0.47
CA VAL A 95 3.39 -25.00 0.23
C VAL A 95 3.26 -26.45 -0.28
N SER A 96 3.03 -27.41 0.62
CA SER A 96 2.93 -28.81 0.22
C SER A 96 1.67 -29.12 -0.58
N THR A 97 1.69 -30.23 -1.31
CA THR A 97 0.52 -30.78 -2.00
C THR A 97 -0.63 -31.03 -1.01
N PRO A 98 -1.90 -30.80 -1.37
CA PRO A 98 -2.45 -30.40 -2.66
C PRO A 98 -2.44 -28.88 -2.93
N GLN A 99 -1.79 -28.06 -2.08
CA GLN A 99 -1.79 -26.60 -2.19
C GLN A 99 -3.22 -26.03 -2.37
N ALA A 100 -3.43 -25.15 -3.36
CA ALA A 100 -4.73 -24.56 -3.69
C ALA A 100 -5.76 -25.58 -4.22
N ASN A 101 -5.34 -26.78 -4.62
CA ASN A 101 -6.19 -27.80 -5.20
C ASN A 101 -6.84 -28.74 -4.18
N ALA A 102 -6.85 -28.39 -2.89
CA ALA A 102 -7.48 -29.20 -1.84
C ALA A 102 -8.95 -29.58 -2.15
N PHE A 103 -9.69 -28.70 -2.82
CA PHE A 103 -11.10 -28.92 -3.20
C PHE A 103 -11.29 -29.66 -4.54
N ALA A 104 -10.19 -30.00 -5.23
CA ALA A 104 -10.18 -30.89 -6.38
C ALA A 104 -9.77 -32.33 -6.00
N SER A 105 -9.29 -32.54 -4.77
CA SER A 105 -8.95 -33.86 -4.25
C SER A 105 -10.19 -34.76 -4.15
N PRO A 106 -10.11 -36.06 -4.50
CA PRO A 106 -11.26 -36.97 -4.46
C PRO A 106 -12.01 -37.00 -3.12
N ASN A 107 -11.29 -36.89 -2.01
CA ASN A 107 -11.85 -36.98 -0.66
C ASN A 107 -12.56 -35.70 -0.20
N LYS A 108 -12.38 -34.57 -0.91
CA LYS A 108 -12.92 -33.23 -0.54
C LYS A 108 -13.41 -32.48 -1.77
N PHE A 109 -13.81 -33.23 -2.78
CA PHE A 109 -14.20 -32.69 -4.06
C PHE A 109 -15.42 -31.80 -3.89
N GLU A 110 -15.29 -30.53 -4.26
CA GLU A 110 -16.43 -29.61 -4.34
C GLU A 110 -17.14 -29.87 -5.67
N PRO A 111 -18.39 -30.40 -5.70
CA PRO A 111 -19.07 -30.73 -6.95
C PRO A 111 -19.42 -29.52 -7.80
N ASP A 112 -19.76 -28.38 -7.18
CA ASP A 112 -20.07 -27.16 -7.91
C ASP A 112 -18.78 -26.56 -8.52
N ALA A 113 -18.72 -26.50 -9.84
CA ALA A 113 -17.52 -26.05 -10.56
C ALA A 113 -17.15 -24.59 -10.27
N GLU A 114 -18.15 -23.71 -10.14
CA GLU A 114 -17.93 -22.29 -9.86
C GLU A 114 -17.51 -22.09 -8.41
N LEU A 115 -18.15 -22.80 -7.48
CA LEU A 115 -17.75 -22.76 -6.07
C LEU A 115 -16.35 -23.36 -5.87
N ARG A 116 -16.03 -24.46 -6.56
CA ARG A 116 -14.69 -25.07 -6.55
C ARG A 116 -13.64 -24.09 -7.04
N LYS A 117 -13.91 -23.38 -8.15
CA LYS A 117 -13.04 -22.31 -8.64
C LYS A 117 -12.82 -21.24 -7.59
N LYS A 118 -13.90 -20.68 -7.01
CA LYS A 118 -13.80 -19.63 -5.98
C LYS A 118 -13.00 -20.10 -4.76
N LYS A 119 -13.23 -21.33 -4.27
CA LYS A 119 -12.50 -21.92 -3.15
C LYS A 119 -11.02 -22.13 -3.46
N THR A 120 -10.67 -22.61 -4.65
CA THR A 120 -9.26 -22.75 -5.09
C THR A 120 -8.54 -21.41 -5.15
N VAL A 121 -9.17 -20.38 -5.72
CA VAL A 121 -8.59 -19.03 -5.82
C VAL A 121 -8.41 -18.40 -4.43
N ALA A 122 -9.43 -18.48 -3.58
CA ALA A 122 -9.37 -17.98 -2.22
C ALA A 122 -8.28 -18.70 -1.40
N LEU A 123 -8.13 -20.01 -1.59
CA LEU A 123 -7.12 -20.80 -0.88
C LEU A 123 -5.70 -20.46 -1.36
N ALA A 124 -5.50 -20.28 -2.68
CA ALA A 124 -4.22 -19.82 -3.22
C ALA A 124 -3.81 -18.48 -2.58
N ARG A 125 -4.73 -17.50 -2.53
CA ARG A 125 -4.47 -16.20 -1.92
C ARG A 125 -4.12 -16.32 -0.44
N LEU A 126 -4.89 -17.07 0.35
CA LEU A 126 -4.60 -17.24 1.79
C LEU A 126 -3.25 -17.91 2.05
N LEU A 127 -2.90 -18.93 1.27
CA LEU A 127 -1.60 -19.59 1.36
C LEU A 127 -0.47 -18.62 1.00
N ASN A 128 -0.63 -17.85 -0.08
CA ASN A 128 0.33 -16.83 -0.49
C ASN A 128 0.54 -15.78 0.60
N GLU A 129 -0.54 -15.28 1.19
CA GLU A 129 -0.52 -14.27 2.26
C GLU A 129 0.17 -14.78 3.53
N TYR A 130 -0.12 -16.01 3.93
CA TYR A 130 0.53 -16.63 5.08
C TYR A 130 2.04 -16.75 4.88
N VAL A 131 2.47 -17.30 3.75
CA VAL A 131 3.89 -17.50 3.48
C VAL A 131 4.61 -16.16 3.24
N ALA A 132 3.98 -15.21 2.56
CA ALA A 132 4.49 -13.86 2.41
C ALA A 132 4.73 -13.17 3.76
N GLU A 133 3.80 -13.34 4.71
CA GLU A 133 3.94 -12.79 6.06
C GLU A 133 5.10 -13.43 6.82
N VAL A 134 5.28 -14.76 6.75
CA VAL A 134 6.45 -15.47 7.31
C VAL A 134 7.75 -14.90 6.72
N CYS A 135 7.83 -14.74 5.39
CA CYS A 135 9.01 -14.17 4.73
C CYS A 135 9.22 -12.70 5.10
N ARG A 136 8.17 -11.93 5.33
CA ARG A 136 8.24 -10.53 5.76
C ARG A 136 8.82 -10.39 7.17
N LEU A 137 8.49 -11.33 8.07
CA LEU A 137 8.98 -11.37 9.44
C LEU A 137 10.45 -11.81 9.50
N TRP A 138 10.86 -12.73 8.62
CA TRP A 138 12.22 -13.28 8.60
C TRP A 138 12.90 -13.19 7.21
N PRO A 139 13.09 -11.99 6.64
CA PRO A 139 13.49 -11.81 5.24
C PRO A 139 14.88 -12.37 4.90
N GLU A 140 15.76 -12.40 5.90
CA GLU A 140 17.11 -12.95 5.77
C GLU A 140 17.15 -14.48 5.87
N ARG A 141 16.04 -15.14 6.23
CA ARG A 141 15.95 -16.60 6.47
C ARG A 141 14.98 -17.29 5.53
N PHE A 142 13.87 -16.65 5.19
CA PHE A 142 12.87 -17.23 4.31
C PHE A 142 12.71 -16.44 3.01
N SER A 143 12.48 -17.17 1.93
CA SER A 143 11.89 -16.69 0.68
C SER A 143 10.78 -17.67 0.30
N TRP A 144 10.04 -17.43 -0.79
CA TRP A 144 8.89 -18.27 -1.11
C TRP A 144 8.60 -18.38 -2.61
N MET A 145 7.90 -19.44 -2.96
CA MET A 145 7.28 -19.64 -4.27
C MET A 145 5.79 -19.34 -4.19
N GLY A 146 5.27 -18.52 -5.12
CA GLY A 146 3.85 -18.22 -5.20
C GLY A 146 3.02 -19.45 -5.55
N VAL A 147 1.97 -19.70 -4.78
CA VAL A 147 0.92 -20.68 -5.08
C VAL A 147 0.03 -20.11 -6.17
N THR A 148 -0.22 -20.91 -7.20
CA THR A 148 -1.10 -20.55 -8.31
C THR A 148 -2.44 -21.27 -8.20
N ALA A 149 -3.50 -20.66 -8.74
CA ALA A 149 -4.86 -21.20 -8.73
C ALA A 149 -5.13 -22.12 -9.94
N LEU A 150 -4.19 -23.01 -10.29
CA LEU A 150 -4.41 -23.96 -11.40
C LEU A 150 -5.63 -24.86 -11.13
N PRO A 151 -6.40 -25.25 -12.17
CA PRO A 151 -6.15 -25.03 -13.60
C PRO A 151 -6.70 -23.69 -14.14
N TYR A 152 -7.11 -22.76 -13.27
CA TYR A 152 -7.74 -21.50 -13.67
C TYR A 152 -6.68 -20.47 -14.10
N VAL A 153 -6.32 -20.49 -15.40
CA VAL A 153 -5.17 -19.74 -15.94
C VAL A 153 -5.22 -18.23 -15.63
N ALA A 154 -6.36 -17.57 -15.84
CA ALA A 154 -6.47 -16.13 -15.62
C ALA A 154 -6.26 -15.76 -14.15
N GLU A 155 -6.80 -16.56 -13.24
CA GLU A 155 -6.61 -16.43 -11.80
C GLU A 155 -5.15 -16.71 -11.40
N SER A 156 -4.52 -17.73 -11.99
CA SER A 156 -3.10 -18.04 -11.76
C SER A 156 -2.19 -16.90 -12.17
N VAL A 157 -2.43 -16.25 -13.32
CA VAL A 157 -1.66 -15.07 -13.76
C VAL A 157 -1.78 -13.95 -12.73
N ARG A 158 -3.01 -13.65 -12.26
CA ARG A 158 -3.22 -12.63 -11.21
C ARG A 158 -2.49 -12.95 -9.91
N GLU A 159 -2.47 -14.22 -9.49
CA GLU A 159 -1.71 -14.61 -8.30
C GLU A 159 -0.18 -14.49 -8.50
N VAL A 160 0.33 -14.73 -9.71
CA VAL A 160 1.75 -14.49 -10.02
C VAL A 160 2.08 -13.00 -9.99
N GLU A 161 1.26 -12.16 -10.61
CA GLU A 161 1.41 -10.70 -10.55
C GLU A 161 1.39 -10.21 -9.09
N TYR A 162 0.46 -10.73 -8.30
CA TYR A 162 0.36 -10.46 -6.88
C TYR A 162 1.62 -10.86 -6.10
N ALA A 163 2.05 -12.12 -6.23
CA ALA A 163 3.19 -12.68 -5.49
C ALA A 163 4.52 -11.99 -5.85
N LEU A 164 4.69 -11.57 -7.11
CA LEU A 164 5.86 -10.81 -7.57
C LEU A 164 5.80 -9.33 -7.19
N GLY A 165 4.69 -8.87 -6.60
CA GLY A 165 4.49 -7.44 -6.31
C GLY A 165 4.45 -6.59 -7.58
N LEU A 166 4.07 -7.17 -8.72
CA LEU A 166 3.89 -6.48 -10.00
C LEU A 166 2.58 -5.69 -9.95
N ALA A 167 2.54 -4.66 -9.11
CA ALA A 167 1.66 -3.54 -9.37
C ALA A 167 2.40 -2.63 -10.38
N PRO A 168 1.75 -2.16 -11.46
CA PRO A 168 2.39 -1.29 -12.44
C PRO A 168 2.95 0.01 -11.83
N LEU A 169 2.53 0.33 -10.61
CA LEU A 169 3.06 1.37 -9.75
C LEU A 169 3.18 0.80 -8.33
N ARG A 170 4.32 1.00 -7.64
CA ARG A 170 4.36 0.67 -6.20
C ARG A 170 3.34 1.58 -5.51
N SER A 171 2.38 0.95 -4.82
CA SER A 171 1.38 1.66 -4.01
C SER A 171 2.03 2.77 -3.19
N GLY A 172 1.67 4.02 -3.49
CA GLY A 172 2.12 5.20 -2.75
C GLY A 172 3.20 6.04 -3.44
N LEU A 173 3.70 5.64 -4.61
CA LEU A 173 4.62 6.49 -5.38
C LEU A 173 3.85 7.54 -6.20
N GLY A 174 2.93 7.09 -7.06
CA GLY A 174 2.12 7.98 -7.91
C GLY A 174 0.68 8.10 -7.44
N GLU A 175 0.14 7.06 -6.82
CA GLU A 175 -1.28 6.99 -6.46
C GLU A 175 -1.67 8.09 -5.50
N PHE A 176 -0.84 8.46 -4.52
CA PHE A 176 -1.14 9.56 -3.59
C PHE A 176 -1.34 10.90 -4.31
N TYR A 177 -0.64 11.12 -5.43
CA TYR A 177 -0.77 12.34 -6.21
C TYR A 177 -2.10 12.37 -6.97
N PHE A 178 -2.47 11.25 -7.60
CA PHE A 178 -3.75 11.11 -8.27
C PHE A 178 -4.92 11.11 -7.28
N GLU A 179 -4.75 10.56 -6.09
CA GLU A 179 -5.79 10.48 -5.08
C GLU A 179 -6.04 11.83 -4.42
N THR A 180 -4.99 12.62 -4.18
CA THR A 180 -5.10 14.04 -3.81
C THR A 180 -5.86 14.82 -4.89
N ALA A 181 -5.52 14.60 -6.16
CA ALA A 181 -6.19 15.26 -7.29
C ALA A 181 -7.67 14.89 -7.40
N ARG A 182 -8.01 13.61 -7.18
CA ARG A 182 -9.38 13.11 -7.13
C ARG A 182 -10.16 13.68 -5.95
N ALA A 183 -9.53 13.78 -4.77
CA ALA A 183 -10.13 14.37 -3.59
C ALA A 183 -10.47 15.86 -3.80
N LEU A 184 -9.53 16.64 -4.34
CA LEU A 184 -9.76 18.03 -4.71
C LEU A 184 -10.89 18.17 -5.73
N SER A 185 -10.84 17.39 -6.81
CA SER A 185 -11.89 17.34 -7.83
C SER A 185 -13.27 17.08 -7.21
N SER A 186 -13.36 16.14 -6.26
CA SER A 186 -14.62 15.81 -5.57
C SER A 186 -15.13 16.94 -4.68
N LEU A 187 -14.23 17.73 -4.06
CA LEU A 187 -14.62 18.91 -3.27
C LEU A 187 -15.20 20.02 -4.15
N ILE A 188 -14.79 20.10 -5.42
CA ILE A 188 -15.19 21.15 -6.35
C ILE A 188 -16.45 20.76 -7.14
N ALA A 189 -16.57 19.48 -7.52
CA ALA A 189 -17.66 18.99 -8.37
C ALA A 189 -19.05 19.40 -7.85
N SER A 190 -19.88 19.97 -8.73
CA SER A 190 -21.23 20.44 -8.42
C SER A 190 -22.35 19.51 -8.92
N SER A 191 -21.99 18.40 -9.58
CA SER A 191 -22.94 17.41 -10.09
C SER A 191 -23.30 16.36 -9.02
N PRO A 192 -24.56 15.92 -8.90
CA PRO A 192 -24.94 14.86 -7.96
C PRO A 192 -24.04 13.60 -8.07
N PRO A 193 -23.62 12.98 -6.94
CA PRO A 193 -23.96 13.32 -5.55
C PRO A 193 -23.13 14.47 -4.95
N PHE A 194 -22.19 15.06 -5.70
CA PHE A 194 -21.34 16.16 -5.25
C PHE A 194 -22.08 17.50 -5.30
N ASN A 195 -21.79 18.39 -4.36
CA ASN A 195 -22.56 19.63 -4.15
C ASN A 195 -21.67 20.88 -4.03
N ALA A 196 -20.51 20.86 -4.71
CA ALA A 196 -19.49 21.89 -4.67
C ALA A 196 -19.10 22.26 -3.23
N THR A 197 -18.74 21.26 -2.41
CA THR A 197 -18.36 21.41 -1.00
C THR A 197 -17.43 22.60 -0.77
N LEU A 198 -16.43 22.77 -1.64
CA LEU A 198 -15.50 23.89 -1.59
C LEU A 198 -16.26 25.21 -1.61
N LEU A 199 -17.21 25.42 -2.51
CA LEU A 199 -17.97 26.68 -2.62
C LEU A 199 -19.11 26.79 -1.60
N LYS A 200 -19.73 25.67 -1.26
CA LYS A 200 -20.87 25.61 -0.33
C LYS A 200 -20.49 25.98 1.10
N TYR A 201 -19.26 25.67 1.53
CA TYR A 201 -18.77 25.95 2.87
C TYR A 201 -17.61 26.95 2.84
N PRO A 202 -17.87 28.25 2.62
CA PRO A 202 -16.84 29.27 2.39
C PRO A 202 -15.90 29.46 3.58
N SER A 203 -16.34 29.18 4.81
CA SER A 203 -15.53 29.31 6.02
C SER A 203 -14.53 28.17 6.24
N LEU A 204 -14.59 27.09 5.46
CA LEU A 204 -13.62 26.01 5.53
C LEU A 204 -12.39 26.32 4.66
N HIS A 205 -11.22 26.19 5.28
CA HIS A 205 -9.91 26.27 4.63
C HIS A 205 -9.25 24.89 4.69
N TRP A 206 -8.44 24.57 3.69
CA TRP A 206 -7.85 23.24 3.53
C TRP A 206 -6.34 23.36 3.33
N ARG A 207 -5.55 22.56 4.04
CA ARG A 207 -4.14 22.34 3.71
C ARG A 207 -4.05 21.07 2.89
N ILE A 208 -3.46 21.19 1.71
CA ILE A 208 -3.33 20.15 0.72
C ILE A 208 -1.88 19.69 0.70
N SER A 209 -1.69 18.38 0.81
CA SER A 209 -0.38 17.76 0.84
C SER A 209 0.28 17.74 -0.54
N HIS A 210 1.60 17.70 -0.54
CA HIS A 210 2.45 17.35 -1.67
C HIS A 210 2.23 18.22 -2.91
N GLY A 211 2.17 19.55 -2.73
CA GLY A 211 1.98 20.47 -3.85
C GLY A 211 0.69 20.23 -4.64
N ALA A 212 -0.36 19.75 -3.96
CA ALA A 212 -1.63 19.30 -4.57
C ALA A 212 -1.55 18.08 -5.50
N GLY A 213 -0.49 17.27 -5.37
CA GLY A 213 -0.34 16.05 -6.15
C GLY A 213 -0.37 16.31 -7.65
N ALA A 214 -1.20 15.55 -8.37
CA ALA A 214 -1.38 15.71 -9.82
C ALA A 214 -2.46 16.74 -10.20
N PHE A 215 -3.08 17.42 -9.22
CA PHE A 215 -4.19 18.34 -9.48
C PHE A 215 -3.80 19.54 -10.36
N PRO A 216 -2.63 20.18 -10.19
CA PRO A 216 -2.27 21.34 -11.00
C PRO A 216 -2.39 21.09 -12.50
N ASP A 217 -1.88 19.94 -12.97
CA ASP A 217 -1.88 19.55 -14.38
C ASP A 217 -3.27 19.25 -14.95
N ILE A 218 -4.23 18.87 -14.11
CA ILE A 218 -5.59 18.52 -14.55
C ILE A 218 -6.64 19.57 -14.21
N SER A 219 -6.29 20.60 -13.43
CA SER A 219 -7.24 21.53 -12.82
C SER A 219 -8.12 22.24 -13.84
N GLU A 220 -7.54 22.75 -14.92
CA GLU A 220 -8.28 23.42 -16.01
C GLU A 220 -9.18 22.44 -16.78
N ARG A 221 -8.64 21.26 -17.14
CA ARG A 221 -9.40 20.22 -17.84
C ARG A 221 -10.60 19.76 -17.02
N PHE A 222 -10.42 19.62 -15.70
CA PHE A 222 -11.47 19.24 -14.77
C PHE A 222 -12.59 20.29 -14.74
N LEU A 223 -12.24 21.58 -14.68
CA LEU A 223 -13.21 22.67 -14.64
C LEU A 223 -14.04 22.83 -15.92
N LEU A 224 -13.62 22.27 -17.06
CA LEU A 224 -14.46 22.18 -18.28
C LEU A 224 -15.80 21.47 -18.02
N GLY A 225 -15.87 20.57 -17.03
CA GLY A 225 -17.10 19.91 -16.62
C GLY A 225 -18.06 20.78 -15.80
N PHE A 226 -17.59 21.94 -15.31
CA PHE A 226 -18.32 22.79 -14.36
C PHE A 226 -18.14 24.30 -14.66
N PRO A 227 -18.51 24.76 -15.88
CA PRO A 227 -18.21 26.13 -16.33
C PRO A 227 -18.80 27.21 -15.43
N ASP A 228 -20.01 27.00 -14.91
CA ASP A 228 -20.74 28.00 -14.08
C ASP A 228 -20.05 28.32 -12.75
N ILE A 229 -19.24 27.39 -12.23
CA ILE A 229 -18.55 27.55 -10.94
C ILE A 229 -17.04 27.71 -11.10
N SER A 230 -16.50 27.65 -12.32
CA SER A 230 -15.07 27.63 -12.59
C SER A 230 -14.33 28.82 -11.98
N ALA A 231 -14.82 30.04 -12.22
CA ALA A 231 -14.21 31.26 -11.68
C ALA A 231 -14.22 31.30 -10.14
N ALA A 232 -15.32 30.88 -9.52
CA ALA A 232 -15.45 30.82 -8.07
C ALA A 232 -14.52 29.74 -7.45
N ALA A 233 -14.36 28.60 -8.13
CA ALA A 233 -13.43 27.55 -7.72
C ALA A 233 -11.98 28.02 -7.82
N GLN A 234 -11.60 28.69 -8.92
CA GLN A 234 -10.27 29.26 -9.10
C GLN A 234 -9.94 30.29 -8.00
N GLU A 235 -10.88 31.15 -7.60
CA GLU A 235 -10.64 32.05 -6.48
C GLU A 235 -10.55 31.32 -5.12
N ALA A 236 -11.27 30.22 -4.96
CA ALA A 236 -11.12 29.39 -3.77
C ALA A 236 -9.72 28.76 -3.68
N TYR A 237 -9.10 28.39 -4.81
CA TYR A 237 -7.73 27.86 -4.82
C TYR A 237 -6.74 28.88 -4.26
N LYS A 238 -6.90 30.15 -4.62
CA LYS A 238 -5.98 31.24 -4.25
C LYS A 238 -6.17 31.76 -2.83
N SER A 239 -7.34 31.54 -2.23
CA SER A 239 -7.70 32.15 -0.95
C SER A 239 -7.97 31.16 0.19
N ARG A 240 -8.34 29.91 -0.14
CA ARG A 240 -8.83 28.93 0.85
C ARG A 240 -8.11 27.60 0.83
N LEU A 241 -7.33 27.31 -0.21
CA LEU A 241 -6.43 26.17 -0.25
C LEU A 241 -5.01 26.63 0.07
N TRP A 242 -4.36 25.90 0.95
CA TRP A 242 -2.96 26.04 1.32
C TRP A 242 -2.20 24.82 0.83
N TYR A 243 -0.99 25.00 0.30
CA TYR A 243 -0.23 23.96 -0.39
C TYR A 243 1.08 23.72 0.35
N ASP A 244 1.30 22.52 0.87
CA ASP A 244 2.55 22.22 1.54
C ASP A 244 3.68 21.79 0.58
N SER A 245 4.91 21.85 1.09
CA SER A 245 6.14 21.48 0.37
C SER A 245 6.60 20.03 0.61
N ALA A 246 5.77 19.16 1.20
CA ALA A 246 6.15 17.78 1.45
C ALA A 246 6.33 17.02 0.12
N GLY A 247 7.37 16.19 -0.04
CA GLY A 247 7.67 15.50 -1.30
C GLY A 247 8.54 16.32 -2.26
N PRO A 248 8.90 15.77 -3.44
CA PRO A 248 9.75 16.42 -4.45
C PRO A 248 9.00 17.52 -5.23
N VAL A 249 8.51 18.52 -4.50
CA VAL A 249 7.64 19.59 -5.03
C VAL A 249 8.45 20.73 -5.64
N TRP A 250 9.58 21.07 -5.04
CA TRP A 250 10.43 22.18 -5.44
C TRP A 250 11.62 21.73 -6.29
N PRO A 251 12.02 22.52 -7.31
CA PRO A 251 11.43 23.79 -7.74
C PRO A 251 10.34 23.63 -8.82
N ASN A 252 10.04 22.41 -9.27
CA ASN A 252 9.34 22.20 -10.54
C ASN A 252 7.82 22.05 -10.40
N GLN A 253 7.33 21.10 -9.61
CA GLN A 253 5.89 20.82 -9.51
C GLN A 253 5.11 22.04 -9.01
N ILE A 254 5.70 22.79 -8.08
CA ILE A 254 5.06 23.99 -7.52
C ILE A 254 4.71 25.06 -8.58
N LYS A 255 5.41 25.10 -9.72
CA LYS A 255 5.08 26.04 -10.81
C LYS A 255 3.69 25.77 -11.39
N GLY A 256 3.23 24.52 -11.39
CA GLY A 256 1.85 24.19 -11.75
C GLY A 256 0.85 24.86 -10.80
N VAL A 257 1.16 24.94 -9.51
CA VAL A 257 0.33 25.64 -8.52
C VAL A 257 0.42 27.16 -8.72
N LEU A 258 1.63 27.71 -8.83
CA LEU A 258 1.85 29.15 -8.88
C LEU A 258 1.42 29.77 -10.21
N GLU A 259 1.94 29.25 -11.31
CA GLU A 259 1.71 29.77 -12.66
C GLU A 259 0.46 29.15 -13.28
N GLY A 260 0.31 27.83 -13.21
CA GLY A 260 -0.82 27.12 -13.81
C GLY A 260 -2.16 27.44 -13.14
N MET A 261 -2.23 27.37 -11.81
CA MET A 261 -3.45 27.66 -11.06
C MET A 261 -3.57 29.15 -10.65
N GLY A 262 -2.53 29.95 -10.88
CA GLY A 262 -2.49 31.37 -10.51
C GLY A 262 -2.49 31.60 -8.99
N VAL A 263 -2.00 30.64 -8.21
CA VAL A 263 -1.93 30.73 -6.74
C VAL A 263 -0.71 31.54 -6.32
N GLY A 264 -0.90 32.49 -5.40
CA GLY A 264 0.23 33.26 -4.86
C GLY A 264 1.09 32.45 -3.89
N THR A 265 2.39 32.75 -3.83
CA THR A 265 3.36 32.17 -2.88
C THR A 265 2.91 32.26 -1.42
N LYS A 266 2.01 33.21 -1.11
CA LYS A 266 1.35 33.37 0.20
C LYS A 266 0.43 32.21 0.62
N GLN A 267 0.04 31.31 -0.28
CA GLN A 267 -0.70 30.08 0.07
C GLN A 267 0.20 28.86 0.23
N CYS A 268 1.51 28.98 -0.02
CA CYS A 268 2.44 27.88 0.11
C CYS A 268 3.00 27.84 1.55
N VAL A 269 3.10 26.65 2.14
CA VAL A 269 3.63 26.43 3.49
C VAL A 269 4.68 25.32 3.50
N PHE A 270 5.61 25.38 4.43
CA PHE A 270 6.65 24.37 4.56
C PHE A 270 6.15 23.07 5.18
N GLY A 271 6.67 21.94 4.70
CA GLY A 271 6.44 20.58 5.20
C GLY A 271 7.48 19.61 4.68
N THR A 272 7.83 18.59 5.47
CA THR A 272 8.93 17.63 5.17
C THR A 272 8.48 16.19 4.98
N ASP A 273 7.25 15.85 5.40
CA ASP A 273 6.78 14.46 5.49
C ASP A 273 7.60 13.56 6.44
N TYR A 274 8.26 14.13 7.45
CA TYR A 274 9.00 13.32 8.43
C TYR A 274 8.07 12.36 9.21
N PRO A 275 8.47 11.09 9.44
CA PRO A 275 9.75 10.47 9.10
C PRO A 275 9.79 9.80 7.72
N TYR A 276 8.67 9.74 7.00
CA TYR A 276 8.56 9.03 5.72
C TYR A 276 9.40 9.65 4.60
N GLY A 277 9.68 10.95 4.67
CA GLY A 277 10.60 11.59 3.73
C GLY A 277 12.01 11.01 3.77
N ILE A 278 12.50 10.57 4.94
CA ILE A 278 13.88 10.07 5.09
C ILE A 278 13.99 8.66 4.50
N GLY A 279 14.86 8.51 3.50
CA GLY A 279 15.15 7.22 2.85
C GLY A 279 14.18 6.82 1.73
N PHE A 280 13.11 7.59 1.51
CA PHE A 280 12.18 7.40 0.40
C PHE A 280 12.38 8.43 -0.73
N TRP A 281 12.67 9.69 -0.39
CA TRP A 281 13.08 10.74 -1.33
C TRP A 281 14.06 11.71 -0.66
N ASP A 282 14.72 12.57 -1.44
CA ASP A 282 15.73 13.48 -0.92
C ASP A 282 15.10 14.77 -0.37
N VAL A 283 14.82 14.78 0.93
CA VAL A 283 14.26 15.94 1.65
C VAL A 283 15.16 17.15 1.53
N ASP A 284 16.47 16.97 1.63
CA ASP A 284 17.44 18.06 1.55
C ASP A 284 17.48 18.66 0.14
N ALA A 285 17.37 17.83 -0.91
CA ALA A 285 17.27 18.32 -2.28
C ALA A 285 16.01 19.17 -2.53
N ASN A 286 14.87 18.81 -1.95
CA ASN A 286 13.64 19.62 -2.07
C ASN A 286 13.74 20.93 -1.28
N ILE A 287 14.29 20.90 -0.06
CA ILE A 287 14.56 22.10 0.73
C ILE A 287 15.50 23.02 -0.05
N LYS A 288 16.58 22.47 -0.61
CA LYS A 288 17.51 23.18 -1.47
C LYS A 288 16.82 23.75 -2.71
N GLY A 289 15.92 22.98 -3.34
CA GLY A 289 15.10 23.43 -4.46
C GLY A 289 14.23 24.64 -4.14
N LEU A 290 13.70 24.74 -2.92
CA LEU A 290 12.99 25.93 -2.44
C LEU A 290 13.94 27.13 -2.26
N VAL A 291 15.11 26.92 -1.65
CA VAL A 291 16.13 27.98 -1.46
C VAL A 291 16.61 28.54 -2.80
N GLU A 292 16.86 27.65 -3.75
CA GLU A 292 17.45 27.95 -5.06
C GLU A 292 16.40 28.34 -6.11
N ALA A 293 15.10 28.38 -5.75
CA ALA A 293 14.04 28.81 -6.65
C ALA A 293 14.23 30.28 -7.08
N GLU A 294 14.83 30.51 -8.25
CA GLU A 294 15.17 31.86 -8.75
C GLU A 294 13.94 32.71 -9.10
N PHE A 295 12.79 32.07 -9.33
CA PHE A 295 11.51 32.74 -9.61
C PHE A 295 10.85 33.33 -8.35
N MET A 296 11.45 33.18 -7.17
CA MET A 296 10.96 33.73 -5.90
C MET A 296 11.98 34.63 -5.22
N GLY A 297 11.49 35.74 -4.68
CA GLY A 297 12.26 36.65 -3.83
C GLY A 297 12.56 36.06 -2.45
N GLY A 298 13.51 36.66 -1.73
CA GLY A 298 13.88 36.23 -0.37
C GLY A 298 12.72 36.26 0.63
N GLU A 299 11.89 37.32 0.59
CA GLU A 299 10.71 37.43 1.46
C GLU A 299 9.65 36.36 1.17
N GLU A 300 9.51 35.93 -0.09
CA GLU A 300 8.56 34.90 -0.46
C GLU A 300 9.03 33.53 0.04
N LYS A 301 10.33 33.23 -0.11
CA LYS A 301 10.95 32.00 0.42
C LYS A 301 10.80 31.93 1.94
N GLU A 302 11.12 33.01 2.65
CA GLU A 302 10.92 33.12 4.10
C GLU A 302 9.43 32.96 4.47
N GLY A 303 8.54 33.53 3.63
CA GLY A 303 7.11 33.32 3.69
C GLY A 303 6.74 31.85 3.75
N VAL A 304 7.18 31.07 2.76
CA VAL A 304 6.91 29.63 2.67
C VAL A 304 7.47 28.89 3.88
N TYR A 305 8.69 29.23 4.31
CA TYR A 305 9.33 28.57 5.46
C TYR A 305 8.53 28.66 6.75
N TRP A 306 7.99 29.83 7.08
CA TRP A 306 7.33 29.99 8.38
C TRP A 306 6.22 31.03 8.42
N ARG A 307 6.39 32.24 7.84
CA ARG A 307 5.40 33.34 8.02
C ARG A 307 4.02 33.00 7.47
N ASN A 308 3.97 32.17 6.43
CA ASN A 308 2.71 31.74 5.82
C ASN A 308 1.93 30.81 6.75
N ALA A 309 2.62 30.01 7.57
CA ALA A 309 1.97 29.14 8.55
C ALA A 309 1.19 29.94 9.59
N GLU A 310 1.71 31.08 10.06
CA GLU A 310 1.00 31.94 11.01
C GLU A 310 -0.36 32.41 10.45
N ARG A 311 -0.39 32.75 9.16
CA ARG A 311 -1.63 33.13 8.47
C ARG A 311 -2.58 31.96 8.26
N LEU A 312 -2.06 30.77 7.90
CA LEU A 312 -2.86 29.54 7.78
C LEU A 312 -3.63 29.27 9.08
N TRP A 313 -2.96 29.44 10.21
CA TRP A 313 -3.56 29.14 11.51
C TRP A 313 -4.32 30.31 12.13
N GLY A 314 -4.16 31.53 11.61
CA GLY A 314 -4.96 32.70 12.00
C GLY A 314 -4.92 32.98 13.50
N GLY A 315 -3.75 32.81 14.15
CA GLY A 315 -3.57 32.99 15.59
C GLY A 315 -4.14 31.88 16.48
N LYS A 316 -4.69 30.80 15.90
CA LYS A 316 -5.16 29.62 16.66
C LYS A 316 -4.02 28.78 17.22
N ILE A 317 -2.84 28.88 16.60
CA ILE A 317 -1.59 28.28 17.07
C ILE A 317 -0.64 29.42 17.43
N LYS A 318 0.05 29.28 18.57
CA LYS A 318 1.15 30.17 18.95
C LYS A 318 2.45 29.63 18.35
N PHE A 319 3.16 30.51 17.65
CA PHE A 319 4.47 30.24 17.05
C PHE A 319 5.59 30.72 17.96
#